data_AF-A0A101XFG5-F1
#
_entry.id   AF-A0A101XFG5-F1
#
_cell.length_a   1.000
_cell.length_b   1.000
_cell.length_c   1.000
_cell.angle_alpha   90.00
_cell.angle_beta   90.00
_cell.angle_gamma   90.00
#
_symmetry.space_group_name_H-M   'P 1'
#
loop_
_entity.id
_entity.type
_entity.pdbx_description
1 polymer ?
#
loop_
_entity_poly.entity_id
_entity_poly.type
_entity_poly.pdbx_seq_one_letter_code
_entity_poly.pdbx_strand_id
1 'polypeptide(L)'
;MSSSVSRPRRELPPALRRLLRLRLLLKRKKPDFVRIDQWRYKRIEDSGWRNQRTLDNKIRRKMKGWPKPVEAGYRKPAAVRGLHPSGFVEVVVHNPEELGRLDPKIHAVRIGGTVGVRKRLEIVKKARELGFYVLNPGKRVEELLKKELNTASSGR
;
A
#
# COMPACT_ATOMS: atom_id res chain seq x y z
N MET A 1 29.47 -3.05 -10.81
CA MET A 1 28.38 -4.05 -10.69
C MET A 1 27.33 -3.50 -9.73
N SER A 2 26.30 -2.84 -10.26
CA SER A 2 25.24 -2.24 -9.45
C SER A 2 24.41 -3.36 -8.84
N SER A 3 24.59 -3.63 -7.55
CA SER A 3 23.74 -4.55 -6.80
C SER A 3 22.30 -4.06 -6.91
N SER A 4 21.46 -4.81 -7.60
CA SER A 4 20.02 -4.58 -7.68
C SER A 4 19.45 -4.85 -6.29
N VAL A 5 19.38 -3.82 -5.45
CA VAL A 5 18.90 -3.93 -4.07
C VAL A 5 17.47 -4.46 -4.10
N SER A 6 17.33 -5.76 -3.85
CA SER A 6 16.02 -6.40 -3.76
C SER A 6 15.26 -5.76 -2.60
N ARG A 7 14.01 -5.34 -2.84
CA ARG A 7 13.18 -4.75 -1.77
C ARG A 7 13.04 -5.76 -0.64
N PRO A 8 13.17 -5.35 0.63
CA PRO A 8 13.09 -6.27 1.76
C PRO A 8 11.73 -6.96 1.78
N ARG A 9 11.76 -8.28 2.01
CA ARG A 9 10.57 -9.12 2.20
C ARG A 9 10.56 -9.61 3.63
N ARG A 10 9.39 -9.57 4.24
CA ARG A 10 9.19 -10.17 5.55
C ARG A 10 9.29 -11.68 5.45
N GLU A 11 9.98 -12.30 6.39
CA GLU A 11 9.94 -13.75 6.58
C GLU A 11 8.56 -14.14 7.12
N LEU A 12 7.85 -14.96 6.35
CA LEU A 12 6.48 -15.36 6.64
C LEU A 12 6.38 -16.88 6.74
N PRO A 13 5.55 -17.42 7.65
CA PRO A 13 5.24 -18.84 7.68
C PRO A 13 4.70 -19.32 6.31
N PRO A 14 4.99 -20.56 5.90
CA PRO A 14 4.57 -21.10 4.60
C PRO A 14 3.06 -20.96 4.33
N ALA A 15 2.23 -21.16 5.35
CA ALA A 15 0.78 -21.00 5.26
C ALA A 15 0.38 -19.56 4.87
N LEU A 16 0.97 -18.56 5.53
CA LEU A 16 0.66 -17.14 5.27
C LEU A 16 1.19 -16.70 3.90
N ARG A 17 2.35 -17.23 3.48
CA ARG A 17 2.90 -17.02 2.12
C ARG A 17 1.95 -17.56 1.04
N ARG A 18 1.36 -18.75 1.25
CA ARG A 18 0.34 -19.31 0.35
C ARG A 18 -0.89 -18.41 0.29
N LEU A 19 -1.39 -17.96 1.43
CA LEU A 19 -2.54 -17.04 1.48
C LEU A 19 -2.27 -15.71 0.79
N LEU A 20 -1.05 -15.16 0.90
CA LEU A 20 -0.66 -13.91 0.24
C LEU A 20 -0.66 -14.07 -1.29
N ARG A 21 -0.16 -15.22 -1.79
CA ARG A 21 -0.27 -15.57 -3.22
C ARG A 21 -1.73 -15.71 -3.66
N LEU A 22 -2.56 -16.41 -2.89
CA LEU A 22 -3.98 -16.57 -3.17
C LEU A 22 -4.71 -15.21 -3.19
N ARG A 23 -4.38 -14.30 -2.26
CA ARG A 23 -4.87 -12.92 -2.24
C ARG A 23 -4.55 -12.19 -3.54
N LEU A 24 -3.35 -12.37 -4.10
CA LEU A 24 -2.96 -11.75 -5.36
C LEU A 24 -3.78 -12.29 -6.54
N LEU A 25 -4.00 -13.60 -6.58
CA LEU A 25 -4.84 -14.25 -7.61
C LEU A 25 -6.30 -13.77 -7.51
N LEU A 26 -6.87 -13.72 -6.31
CA LEU A 26 -8.22 -13.19 -6.09
C LEU A 26 -8.31 -11.70 -6.44
N LYS A 27 -7.28 -10.91 -6.15
CA LYS A 27 -7.23 -9.49 -6.54
C LYS A 27 -7.34 -9.34 -8.06
N ARG A 28 -6.66 -10.19 -8.84
CA ARG A 28 -6.70 -10.16 -10.32
C ARG A 28 -8.07 -10.52 -10.89
N LYS A 29 -8.81 -11.41 -10.22
CA LYS A 29 -10.17 -11.81 -10.64
C LYS A 29 -11.26 -10.85 -10.16
N LYS A 30 -10.93 -9.92 -9.26
CA LYS A 30 -11.90 -8.99 -8.67
C LYS A 30 -12.26 -7.91 -9.69
N PRO A 31 -13.56 -7.64 -9.93
CA PRO A 31 -13.98 -6.52 -10.76
C PRO A 31 -13.75 -5.17 -10.05
N ASP A 32 -13.69 -4.09 -10.82
CA ASP A 32 -13.41 -2.74 -10.31
C ASP A 32 -14.56 -2.12 -9.49
N PHE A 33 -15.73 -2.76 -9.49
CA PHE A 33 -16.94 -2.31 -8.79
C PHE A 33 -17.31 -0.86 -9.13
N VAL A 34 -17.82 -0.68 -10.34
CA VAL A 34 -18.28 0.61 -10.83
C VAL A 34 -19.76 0.87 -10.51
N ARG A 35 -20.16 2.13 -10.52
CA ARG A 35 -21.59 2.50 -10.53
C ARG A 35 -22.19 2.24 -11.92
N ILE A 36 -23.51 2.04 -11.96
CA ILE A 36 -24.25 1.97 -13.21
C ILE A 36 -24.02 3.22 -14.06
N ASP A 37 -23.81 3.02 -15.37
CA ASP A 37 -23.61 4.07 -16.37
C ASP A 37 -22.42 5.02 -16.10
N GLN A 38 -21.50 4.63 -15.21
CA GLN A 38 -20.29 5.41 -14.93
C GLN A 38 -19.44 5.62 -16.19
N TRP A 39 -19.39 4.63 -17.08
CA TRP A 39 -18.69 4.72 -18.37
C TRP A 39 -19.44 5.55 -19.43
N ARG A 40 -20.71 5.88 -19.20
CA ARG A 40 -21.55 6.57 -20.18
C ARG A 40 -21.62 8.07 -19.94
N TYR A 41 -21.61 8.51 -18.68
CA TYR A 41 -21.84 9.91 -18.31
C TYR A 41 -20.70 10.49 -17.49
N LYS A 42 -20.06 11.56 -18.00
CA LYS A 42 -19.00 12.33 -17.30
C LYS A 42 -19.41 12.77 -15.90
N ARG A 43 -20.67 13.21 -15.72
CA ARG A 43 -21.22 13.61 -14.41
C ARG A 43 -21.22 12.51 -13.34
N ILE A 44 -21.04 11.24 -13.72
CA ILE A 44 -21.07 10.07 -12.83
C ILE A 44 -19.70 9.37 -12.77
N GLU A 45 -18.77 9.71 -13.67
CA GLU A 45 -17.48 9.04 -13.86
C GLU A 45 -16.68 8.85 -12.57
N ASP A 46 -16.57 9.91 -11.75
CA ASP A 46 -15.79 9.90 -10.50
C ASP A 46 -16.60 9.50 -9.24
N SER A 47 -17.86 9.08 -9.41
CA SER A 47 -18.75 8.87 -8.25
C SER A 47 -18.51 7.57 -7.47
N GLY A 48 -17.57 6.73 -7.93
CA GLY A 48 -17.20 5.46 -7.30
C GLY A 48 -18.35 4.45 -7.22
N TRP A 49 -18.20 3.42 -6.38
CA TRP A 49 -19.27 2.43 -6.17
C TRP A 49 -20.44 3.01 -5.38
N ARG A 50 -21.68 2.73 -5.83
CA ARG A 50 -22.90 2.95 -5.05
C ARG A 50 -23.81 1.73 -5.12
N ASN A 51 -24.46 1.43 -4.00
CA ASN A 51 -25.45 0.36 -3.95
C ASN A 51 -26.65 0.70 -4.84
N GLN A 52 -27.03 -0.24 -5.70
CA GLN A 52 -28.08 -0.11 -6.69
C GLN A 52 -29.45 -0.40 -6.07
N ARG A 53 -30.30 0.63 -5.97
CA ARG A 53 -31.63 0.51 -5.34
C ARG A 53 -32.72 0.01 -6.29
N THR A 54 -32.68 0.47 -7.54
CA THR A 54 -33.79 0.28 -8.51
C THR A 54 -33.99 -1.18 -8.91
N LEU A 55 -35.26 -1.58 -9.04
CA LEU A 55 -35.64 -2.94 -9.39
C LEU A 55 -35.12 -3.39 -10.76
N ASP A 56 -35.13 -2.48 -11.74
CA ASP A 56 -34.71 -2.69 -13.14
C ASP A 56 -33.20 -2.61 -13.37
N ASN A 57 -32.43 -2.35 -12.32
CA ASN A 57 -31.00 -2.22 -12.46
C ASN A 57 -30.37 -3.57 -12.86
N LYS A 58 -29.73 -3.59 -14.04
CA LYS A 58 -29.11 -4.78 -14.63
C LYS A 58 -27.95 -5.32 -13.81
N ILE A 59 -27.20 -4.45 -13.11
CA ILE A 59 -26.14 -4.85 -12.18
C ILE A 59 -26.75 -5.53 -10.95
N ARG A 60 -27.85 -4.97 -10.41
CA ARG A 60 -28.58 -5.57 -9.28
C ARG A 60 -29.13 -6.95 -9.64
N ARG A 61 -29.67 -7.10 -10.86
CA ARG A 61 -30.15 -8.37 -11.43
C ARG A 61 -29.03 -9.31 -11.90
N LYS A 62 -27.74 -8.93 -11.78
CA LYS A 62 -26.57 -9.72 -12.19
C LYS A 62 -26.60 -10.16 -13.66
N MET A 63 -27.14 -9.31 -14.54
CA MET A 63 -27.25 -9.63 -15.97
C MET A 63 -25.87 -9.73 -16.63
N LYS A 64 -25.66 -10.76 -17.47
CA LYS A 64 -24.42 -10.94 -18.24
C LYS A 64 -24.14 -9.71 -19.11
N GLY A 65 -22.87 -9.29 -19.18
CA GLY A 65 -22.43 -8.10 -19.91
C GLY A 65 -22.42 -6.82 -19.06
N TRP A 66 -23.06 -6.82 -17.89
CA TRP A 66 -22.97 -5.73 -16.92
C TRP A 66 -21.94 -6.03 -15.83
N PRO A 67 -21.33 -5.01 -15.21
CA PRO A 67 -20.41 -5.21 -14.09
C PRO A 67 -21.07 -5.99 -12.95
N LYS A 68 -20.29 -6.81 -12.24
CA LYS A 68 -20.81 -7.60 -11.12
C LYS A 68 -21.07 -6.72 -9.89
N PRO A 69 -22.15 -6.96 -9.11
CA PRO A 69 -22.38 -6.24 -7.86
C PRO A 69 -21.34 -6.60 -6.79
N VAL A 70 -21.25 -5.76 -5.77
CA VAL A 70 -20.41 -6.01 -4.60
C VAL A 70 -21.07 -7.07 -3.72
N GLU A 71 -20.30 -8.09 -3.36
CA GLU A 71 -20.74 -9.20 -2.51
C GLU A 71 -19.66 -9.57 -1.49
N ALA A 72 -20.06 -10.21 -0.38
CA ALA A 72 -19.14 -10.68 0.65
C ALA A 72 -18.13 -11.72 0.11
N GLY A 73 -18.49 -12.49 -0.93
CA GLY A 73 -17.63 -13.50 -1.56
C GLY A 73 -16.36 -12.95 -2.21
N TYR A 74 -16.30 -11.65 -2.52
CA TYR A 74 -15.09 -11.01 -3.06
C TYR A 74 -14.05 -10.66 -1.97
N ARG A 75 -14.35 -10.96 -0.70
CA ARG A 75 -13.40 -10.72 0.40
C ARG A 75 -12.18 -11.61 0.24
N LYS A 76 -11.02 -11.04 0.59
CA LYS A 76 -9.74 -11.75 0.66
C LYS A 76 -9.61 -12.50 2.00
N PRO A 77 -8.76 -13.54 2.10
CA PRO A 77 -8.53 -14.24 3.35
C PRO A 77 -8.17 -13.27 4.48
N ALA A 78 -8.75 -13.45 5.66
CA ALA A 78 -8.66 -12.49 6.76
C ALA A 78 -7.21 -12.25 7.20
N ALA A 79 -6.43 -13.32 7.39
CA ALA A 79 -5.05 -13.26 7.88
C ALA A 79 -4.08 -12.43 7.02
N VAL A 80 -4.35 -12.30 5.72
CA VAL A 80 -3.49 -11.54 4.80
C VAL A 80 -4.18 -10.28 4.28
N ARG A 81 -5.36 -9.94 4.76
CA ARG A 81 -6.06 -8.71 4.37
C ARG A 81 -5.29 -7.51 4.95
N GLY A 82 -5.13 -6.44 4.17
CA GLY A 82 -4.41 -5.23 4.62
C GLY A 82 -2.89 -5.28 4.52
N LEU A 83 -2.24 -6.45 4.47
CA LEU A 83 -0.77 -6.55 4.32
C LEU A 83 -0.24 -5.92 3.02
N HIS A 84 0.95 -5.36 3.06
CA HIS A 84 1.70 -4.92 1.88
C HIS A 84 2.10 -6.14 1.02
N PRO A 85 2.28 -6.02 -0.31
CA PRO A 85 2.73 -7.13 -1.15
C PRO A 85 4.05 -7.79 -0.72
N SER A 86 4.92 -7.07 0.01
CA SER A 86 6.14 -7.66 0.59
C SER A 86 5.92 -8.43 1.90
N GLY A 87 4.69 -8.45 2.44
CA GLY A 87 4.33 -9.20 3.64
C GLY A 87 4.31 -8.39 4.93
N PHE A 88 4.81 -7.17 4.94
CA PHE A 88 4.76 -6.29 6.11
C PHE A 88 3.34 -5.75 6.37
N VAL A 89 3.09 -5.43 7.64
CA VAL A 89 1.94 -4.62 8.06
C VAL A 89 2.31 -3.16 7.83
N GLU A 90 1.54 -2.45 7.01
CA GLU A 90 1.76 -1.01 6.80
C GLU A 90 1.32 -0.22 8.03
N VAL A 91 2.19 0.64 8.54
CA VAL A 91 1.85 1.60 9.61
C VAL A 91 2.12 3.00 9.09
N VAL A 92 1.13 3.88 9.25
CA VAL A 92 1.29 5.30 8.89
C VAL A 92 1.90 6.02 10.08
N VAL A 93 2.98 6.76 9.83
CA VAL A 93 3.75 7.47 10.86
C VAL A 93 3.83 8.97 10.52
N HIS A 94 3.69 9.80 11.56
CA HIS A 94 3.73 11.26 11.46
C HIS A 94 4.91 11.91 12.18
N ASN A 95 5.47 11.24 13.19
CA ASN A 95 6.58 11.74 14.00
C ASN A 95 7.66 10.64 14.19
N PRO A 96 8.90 11.01 14.58
CA PRO A 96 9.95 10.03 14.83
C PRO A 96 9.73 9.21 16.11
N GLU A 97 8.86 9.64 17.03
CA GLU A 97 8.61 8.95 18.30
C GLU A 97 7.76 7.68 18.12
N GLU A 98 6.78 7.73 17.21
CA GLU A 98 5.93 6.60 16.83
C GLU A 98 6.73 5.39 16.34
N LEU A 99 7.92 5.60 15.77
CA LEU A 99 8.81 4.52 15.34
C LEU A 99 9.28 3.63 16.50
N GLY A 100 9.39 4.17 17.71
CA GLY A 100 9.89 3.42 18.87
C GLY A 100 8.91 2.38 19.40
N ARG A 101 7.62 2.47 19.03
CA ARG A 101 6.58 1.54 19.48
C ARG A 101 6.33 0.38 18.50
N LEU A 102 7.09 0.31 17.41
CA LEU A 102 6.85 -0.61 16.30
C LEU A 102 7.97 -1.66 16.22
N ASP A 103 7.64 -2.82 15.65
CA ASP A 103 8.61 -3.88 15.37
C ASP A 103 9.09 -3.86 13.91
N PRO A 104 10.41 -3.70 13.63
CA PRO A 104 10.96 -3.66 12.28
C PRO A 104 10.73 -4.94 11.46
N LYS A 105 10.61 -6.08 12.13
CA LYS A 105 10.38 -7.39 11.48
C LYS A 105 8.94 -7.55 10.98
N ILE A 106 7.98 -6.86 11.59
CA ILE A 106 6.54 -7.04 11.33
C ILE A 106 6.00 -5.87 10.51
N HIS A 107 6.45 -4.66 10.84
CA HIS A 107 5.90 -3.41 10.33
C HIS A 107 6.81 -2.76 9.28
N ALA A 108 6.17 -2.21 8.25
CA ALA A 108 6.81 -1.29 7.31
C ALA A 108 6.18 0.09 7.47
N VAL A 109 7.01 1.12 7.41
CA VAL A 109 6.61 2.49 7.72
C VAL A 109 6.19 3.20 6.44
N ARG A 110 5.00 3.82 6.46
CA ARG A 110 4.55 4.79 5.48
C ARG A 110 4.47 6.17 6.15
N ILE A 111 5.18 7.14 5.63
CA ILE A 111 5.14 8.50 6.17
C ILE A 111 3.86 9.19 5.67
N GLY A 112 3.13 9.86 6.57
CA GLY A 112 1.93 10.63 6.23
C GLY A 112 2.21 11.71 5.18
N GLY A 113 1.23 11.99 4.30
CA GLY A 113 1.37 12.96 3.22
C GLY A 113 1.56 14.41 3.70
N THR A 114 1.07 14.72 4.90
CA THR A 114 1.14 16.04 5.54
C THR A 114 2.51 16.36 6.16
N VAL A 115 3.40 15.37 6.26
CA VAL A 115 4.72 15.55 6.91
C VAL A 115 5.66 16.28 5.95
N GLY A 116 6.17 17.44 6.39
CA GLY A 116 7.12 18.25 5.64
C GLY A 116 8.52 17.62 5.51
N VAL A 117 9.31 18.11 4.56
CA VAL A 117 10.63 17.53 4.20
C VAL A 117 11.58 17.40 5.39
N ARG A 118 11.65 18.42 6.26
CA ARG A 118 12.50 18.41 7.46
C ARG A 118 12.18 17.23 8.38
N LYS A 119 10.91 17.10 8.79
CA LYS A 119 10.46 15.99 9.63
C LYS A 119 10.59 14.63 8.94
N ARG A 120 10.38 14.57 7.62
CA ARG A 120 10.60 13.33 6.86
C ARG A 120 12.05 12.87 6.93
N LEU A 121 13.02 13.80 6.83
CA LEU A 121 14.43 13.48 6.94
C LEU A 121 14.77 12.87 8.31
N GLU A 122 14.27 13.49 9.39
CA GLU A 122 14.41 12.98 10.77
C GLU A 122 13.81 11.57 10.92
N ILE A 123 12.59 11.36 10.41
CA ILE A 123 11.92 10.05 10.44
C ILE A 123 12.71 9.00 9.65
N VAL A 124 13.22 9.34 8.47
CA VAL A 124 13.98 8.38 7.64
C VAL A 124 15.32 8.03 8.28
N LYS A 125 16.03 8.98 8.88
CA LYS A 125 17.29 8.72 9.61
C LYS A 125 17.05 7.74 10.75
N LYS A 126 16.09 8.06 11.63
CA LYS A 126 15.72 7.21 12.76
C LYS A 126 15.18 5.84 12.32
N ALA A 127 14.42 5.79 11.23
CA ALA A 127 13.93 4.54 10.68
C ALA A 127 15.08 3.65 10.18
N ARG A 128 16.12 4.21 9.56
CA ARG A 128 17.31 3.46 9.13
C ARG A 128 18.12 2.94 10.30
N GLU A 129 18.29 3.75 11.35
CA GLU A 129 18.96 3.36 12.60
C GLU A 129 18.26 2.18 13.26
N LEU A 130 16.93 2.22 13.33
CA LEU A 130 16.10 1.15 13.90
C LEU A 130 15.86 -0.04 12.93
N GLY A 131 16.34 0.04 11.68
CA GLY A 131 16.19 -1.03 10.69
C GLY A 131 14.80 -1.17 10.05
N PHE A 132 13.96 -0.14 10.12
CA PHE A 132 12.65 -0.15 9.45
C PHE A 132 12.76 0.04 7.93
N TYR A 133 11.89 -0.64 7.21
CA TYR A 133 11.67 -0.36 5.79
C TYR A 133 10.66 0.76 5.59
N VAL A 134 11.12 1.88 5.02
CA VAL A 134 10.26 3.03 4.66
C VAL A 134 9.73 2.85 3.23
N LEU A 135 8.41 2.82 3.06
CA LEU A 135 7.75 2.60 1.77
C LEU A 135 7.79 3.83 0.85
N ASN A 136 7.76 5.03 1.44
CA ASN A 136 7.69 6.31 0.72
C ASN A 136 8.69 7.35 1.27
N PRO A 137 10.00 7.10 1.16
CA PRO A 137 11.04 8.00 1.68
C PRO A 137 11.00 9.41 1.05
N GLY A 138 10.62 9.50 -0.23
CA GLY A 138 10.51 10.77 -0.97
C GLY A 138 11.84 11.18 -1.63
N LYS A 139 11.79 11.54 -2.92
CA LYS A 139 12.98 11.80 -3.76
C LYS A 139 13.93 12.85 -3.16
N ARG A 140 13.39 13.99 -2.75
CA ARG A 140 14.16 15.10 -2.16
C ARG A 140 14.88 14.71 -0.86
N VAL A 141 14.28 13.83 -0.07
CA VAL A 141 14.88 13.33 1.18
C VAL A 141 16.03 12.36 0.86
N GLU A 142 15.85 11.49 -0.14
CA GLU A 142 16.93 10.62 -0.61
C GLU A 142 18.12 11.40 -1.16
N GLU A 143 17.88 12.48 -1.90
CA GLU A 143 18.94 13.36 -2.41
C GLU A 143 19.72 14.04 -1.28
N LEU A 144 19.03 14.58 -0.27
CA LEU A 144 19.68 15.20 0.90
C LEU A 144 20.52 14.19 1.68
N LEU A 145 19.99 12.97 1.90
CA LEU A 145 20.74 11.89 2.56
C LEU A 145 21.98 11.48 1.74
N LYS A 146 21.88 11.42 0.41
CA LYS A 146 23.05 11.14 -0.45
C LYS A 146 24.10 12.25 -0.37
N LYS A 147 23.67 13.52 -0.35
CA LYS A 147 24.58 14.66 -0.18
C LYS A 147 25.32 14.57 1.16
N GLU A 148 24.61 14.33 2.25
CA GLU A 148 25.21 14.13 3.58
C GLU A 148 26.25 12.99 3.59
N LEU A 149 25.94 11.84 2.96
CA LEU A 149 26.86 10.69 2.87
C LEU A 149 28.11 11.00 2.02
N ASN A 150 27.94 11.72 0.92
CA ASN A 150 29.06 12.08 0.04
C ASN A 150 29.99 13.09 0.71
N THR A 151 29.44 14.11 1.38
CA THR A 151 30.23 15.09 2.16
C THR A 151 31.01 14.40 3.29
N ALA A 152 30.39 13.44 3.99
CA ALA A 152 31.07 12.66 5.02
C ALA A 152 32.20 11.78 4.47
N SER A 153 32.14 11.39 3.19
CA SER A 153 33.16 10.58 2.52
C SER A 153 34.32 11.42 1.95
N SER A 154 34.07 12.69 1.61
CA SER A 154 35.07 13.61 1.06
C SER A 154 35.85 14.42 2.11
N GLY A 155 35.49 14.30 3.38
CA GLY A 155 36.14 14.99 4.51
C GLY A 155 37.25 14.20 5.21
N ARG A 156 37.91 13.28 4.50
CA ARG A 156 39.15 12.61 4.91
C ARG A 156 40.23 12.88 3.89
#